data_AF-A0A7X2BJ96-F1
#
_entry.id   AF-A0A7X2BJ96-F1
#
_cell.length_a   1.000
_cell.length_b   1.000
_cell.length_c   1.000
_cell.angle_alpha   90.00
_cell.angle_beta   90.00
_cell.angle_gamma   90.00
#
_symmetry.space_group_name_H-M   'P 1'
#
loop_
_entity.id
_entity.type
_entity.pdbx_description
1 polymer ?
#
loop_
_entity_poly.entity_id
_entity_poly.type
_entity_poly.pdbx_seq_one_letter_code
_entity_poly.pdbx_strand_id
1 'polypeptide(L)'
;MKFFIDFVLVSGVGWILDLVSYTALTQLLHLPPVYGNFISSMIGVTYVWIVALNRIFNRRGSGKYVFLPIYWVYQGVSILGYSFLISFVVEVMNFRGDHDVMLPVALLAKLVLTPANLLTNFLFMTVLTKFMSANSDGKI
;
A
#
# COMPACT_ATOMS: atom_id res chain seq x y z
N MET A 1 10.48 -14.94 -9.59
CA MET A 1 10.02 -13.72 -10.30
C MET A 1 8.52 -13.70 -10.59
N LYS A 2 7.88 -14.83 -10.95
CA LYS A 2 6.44 -14.87 -11.26
C LYS A 2 5.52 -14.28 -10.17
N PHE A 3 5.74 -14.64 -8.90
CA PHE A 3 4.96 -14.11 -7.77
C PHE A 3 5.05 -12.59 -7.57
N PHE A 4 6.20 -11.99 -7.87
CA PHE A 4 6.38 -10.54 -7.72
C PHE A 4 5.65 -9.78 -8.83
N ILE A 5 5.71 -10.25 -10.07
CA ILE A 5 4.99 -9.64 -11.20
C ILE A 5 3.47 -9.75 -10.97
N ASP A 6 2.99 -10.92 -10.54
CA ASP A 6 1.58 -11.11 -10.20
C ASP A 6 1.15 -10.18 -9.06
N PHE A 7 2.02 -9.96 -8.06
CA PHE A 7 1.77 -9.03 -6.97
C PHE A 7 1.71 -7.57 -7.43
N VAL A 8 2.62 -7.16 -8.32
CA VAL A 8 2.62 -5.80 -8.90
C VAL A 8 1.33 -5.56 -9.67
N LEU A 9 0.85 -6.55 -10.44
CA LEU A 9 -0.43 -6.45 -11.16
C LEU A 9 -1.61 -6.32 -10.20
N VAL A 10 -1.68 -7.16 -9.15
CA VAL A 10 -2.74 -7.07 -8.13
C VAL A 10 -2.70 -5.72 -7.41
N SER A 11 -1.51 -5.24 -7.06
CA SER A 11 -1.33 -3.94 -6.40
C SER A 11 -1.67 -2.76 -7.31
N GLY A 12 -1.38 -2.85 -8.60
CA GLY A 12 -1.80 -1.86 -9.60
C GLY A 12 -3.32 -1.75 -9.68
N VAL A 13 -4.04 -2.87 -9.63
CA VAL A 13 -5.52 -2.85 -9.57
C VAL A 13 -6.01 -2.25 -8.25
N GLY A 14 -5.35 -2.57 -7.12
CA GLY A 14 -5.65 -1.95 -5.83
C GLY A 14 -5.48 -0.44 -5.84
N TRP A 15 -4.46 0.07 -6.53
CA TRP A 15 -4.22 1.50 -6.70
C TRP A 15 -5.28 2.17 -7.59
N ILE A 16 -5.73 1.52 -8.67
CA ILE A 16 -6.84 2.02 -9.48
C ILE A 16 -8.13 2.08 -8.64
N LEU A 17 -8.40 1.05 -7.82
CA LEU A 17 -9.54 1.04 -6.90
C LEU A 17 -9.47 2.18 -5.88
N ASP A 18 -8.28 2.45 -5.34
CA ASP A 18 -8.04 3.60 -4.47
C ASP A 18 -8.37 4.92 -5.20
N LEU A 19 -7.84 5.15 -6.40
CA LEU A 19 -8.13 6.37 -7.18
C LEU A 19 -9.62 6.56 -7.48
N VAL A 20 -10.30 5.50 -7.91
CA VAL A 20 -11.75 5.54 -8.20
C VAL A 20 -12.54 5.82 -6.93
N SER A 21 -12.20 5.14 -5.82
CA SER A 21 -12.87 5.32 -4.53
C SER A 21 -12.61 6.73 -3.99
N TYR A 22 -11.39 7.24 -4.08
CA TYR A 22 -11.03 8.60 -3.68
C TYR A 22 -11.86 9.63 -4.44
N THR A 23 -11.93 9.49 -5.77
CA THR A 23 -12.69 10.39 -6.62
C THR A 23 -14.18 10.35 -6.28
N ALA A 24 -14.74 9.15 -6.09
CA ALA A 24 -16.14 9.00 -5.68
C ALA A 24 -16.42 9.64 -4.30
N LEU A 25 -15.56 9.38 -3.30
CA LEU A 25 -15.73 9.92 -1.95
C LEU A 25 -15.61 11.45 -1.91
N THR A 26 -14.65 12.02 -2.64
CA THR A 26 -14.39 13.46 -2.62
C THR A 26 -15.30 14.25 -3.55
N GLN A 27 -15.64 13.72 -4.74
CA GLN A 27 -16.45 14.44 -5.72
C GLN A 27 -17.94 14.13 -5.64
N LEU A 28 -18.35 12.91 -5.28
CA LEU A 28 -19.78 12.57 -5.18
C LEU A 28 -20.29 12.78 -3.75
N LEU A 29 -19.52 12.35 -2.75
CA LEU A 29 -19.94 12.44 -1.34
C LEU A 29 -19.40 13.68 -0.63
N HIS A 30 -18.62 14.52 -1.32
CA HIS A 30 -18.04 15.76 -0.78
C HIS A 30 -17.26 15.55 0.52
N LEU A 31 -16.66 14.36 0.72
CA LEU A 31 -15.82 14.13 1.89
C LEU A 31 -14.57 15.00 1.83
N PRO A 32 -14.07 15.47 2.99
CA PRO A 32 -12.79 16.17 3.03
C PRO A 32 -11.68 15.28 2.45
N PRO A 33 -10.74 15.85 1.67
CA PRO A 33 -9.69 15.09 0.97
C PRO A 33 -8.88 14.16 1.88
N VAL A 34 -8.67 14.55 3.14
CA VAL A 34 -7.96 13.75 4.14
C VAL A 34 -8.68 12.44 4.43
N TYR A 35 -9.99 12.50 4.72
CA TYR A 35 -10.79 11.31 5.00
C TYR A 35 -11.03 10.47 3.74
N GLY A 36 -11.27 11.14 2.60
CA GLY A 36 -11.40 10.47 1.30
C GLY A 36 -10.19 9.61 0.98
N ASN A 37 -8.98 10.17 1.11
CA ASN A 37 -7.72 9.47 0.83
C ASN A 37 -7.46 8.30 1.79
N PHE A 38 -7.78 8.48 3.08
CA PHE A 38 -7.61 7.40 4.06
C PHE A 38 -8.54 6.22 3.76
N ILE A 39 -9.83 6.48 3.55
CA ILE A 39 -10.83 5.44 3.29
C ILE A 39 -10.54 4.74 1.96
N SER A 40 -10.24 5.50 0.91
CA SER A 40 -9.92 4.93 -0.41
C SER A 40 -8.67 4.05 -0.37
N SER A 41 -7.63 4.49 0.35
CA SER A 41 -6.41 3.71 0.54
C SER A 41 -6.70 2.39 1.26
N MET A 42 -7.56 2.41 2.29
CA MET A 42 -7.95 1.19 3.01
C MET A 42 -8.71 0.21 2.10
N ILE A 43 -9.56 0.70 1.18
CA ILE A 43 -10.26 -0.13 0.20
C ILE A 43 -9.25 -0.81 -0.74
N GLY A 44 -8.33 -0.05 -1.32
CA GLY A 44 -7.31 -0.58 -2.23
C GLY A 44 -6.42 -1.61 -1.56
N VAL A 45 -5.94 -1.31 -0.36
CA VAL A 45 -5.09 -2.20 0.45
C VAL A 45 -5.83 -3.49 0.84
N THR A 46 -7.10 -3.39 1.21
CA THR A 46 -7.93 -4.56 1.55
C THR A 46 -8.16 -5.45 0.33
N TYR A 47 -8.37 -4.88 -0.84
CA TYR A 47 -8.42 -5.63 -2.10
C TYR A 47 -7.10 -6.39 -2.35
N VAL A 48 -5.97 -5.70 -2.24
CA VAL A 48 -4.64 -6.31 -2.43
C VAL A 48 -4.42 -7.46 -1.47
N TRP A 49 -4.78 -7.29 -0.19
CA TRP A 49 -4.75 -8.35 0.81
C TRP A 49 -5.54 -9.59 0.37
N ILE A 50 -6.82 -9.41 0.05
CA ILE A 50 -7.72 -10.52 -0.29
C ILE A 50 -7.23 -11.25 -1.55
N VAL A 51 -6.92 -10.51 -2.61
CA VAL A 51 -6.57 -11.09 -3.90
C VAL A 51 -5.17 -11.70 -3.87
N ALA A 52 -4.19 -11.05 -3.25
CA ALA A 52 -2.85 -11.62 -3.13
C ALA A 52 -2.84 -12.88 -2.26
N LEU A 53 -3.52 -12.88 -1.11
CA LEU A 53 -3.60 -14.09 -0.26
C LEU A 53 -4.23 -15.28 -0.98
N ASN A 54 -5.29 -15.04 -1.75
CA ASN A 54 -6.01 -16.10 -2.45
C ASN A 54 -5.28 -16.56 -3.72
N ARG A 55 -4.74 -15.62 -4.51
CA ARG A 55 -4.22 -15.89 -5.86
C ARG A 55 -2.72 -16.17 -5.88
N ILE A 56 -1.95 -15.50 -5.03
CA ILE A 56 -0.48 -15.54 -5.02
C ILE A 56 0.01 -16.53 -3.95
N PHE A 57 -0.55 -16.45 -2.75
CA PHE A 57 -0.14 -17.29 -1.61
C PHE A 57 -1.02 -18.55 -1.42
N ASN A 58 -2.04 -18.73 -2.25
CA ASN A 58 -2.98 -19.88 -2.26
C ASN A 58 -3.51 -20.27 -0.85
N ARG A 59 -3.71 -19.29 0.02
CA ARG A 59 -4.17 -19.49 1.41
C ARG A 59 -5.70 -19.57 1.46
N ARG A 60 -6.22 -20.80 1.46
CA ARG A 60 -7.65 -21.09 1.61
C ARG A 60 -7.94 -21.45 3.08
N GLY A 61 -8.64 -20.59 3.81
CA GLY A 61 -9.01 -20.80 5.22
C GLY A 61 -9.44 -19.51 5.91
N SER A 62 -10.37 -19.56 6.87
CA SER A 62 -10.93 -18.39 7.57
C SER A 62 -9.95 -17.72 8.55
N GLY A 63 -8.96 -18.46 9.06
CA GLY A 63 -7.94 -17.96 10.00
C GLY A 63 -7.01 -16.87 9.44
N LYS A 64 -7.04 -16.60 8.13
CA LYS A 64 -6.24 -15.54 7.50
C LYS A 64 -6.76 -14.13 7.79
N TYR A 65 -8.05 -13.97 8.08
CA TYR A 65 -8.66 -12.65 8.32
C TYR A 65 -8.29 -12.07 9.69
N VAL A 66 -7.80 -12.90 10.62
CA VAL A 66 -7.27 -12.46 11.93
C VAL A 66 -6.04 -11.56 11.76
N PHE A 67 -5.31 -11.68 10.66
CA PHE A 67 -4.12 -10.87 10.37
C PHE A 67 -4.44 -9.59 9.58
N LEU A 68 -5.69 -9.39 9.15
CA LEU A 68 -6.12 -8.20 8.42
C LEU A 68 -5.95 -6.91 9.25
N PRO A 69 -6.29 -6.86 10.55
CA PRO A 69 -6.03 -5.67 11.37
C PRO A 69 -4.54 -5.34 11.51
N ILE A 70 -3.69 -6.37 11.64
CA ILE A 70 -2.23 -6.19 11.69
C ILE A 70 -1.73 -5.58 10.37
N TYR A 71 -2.26 -6.07 9.25
CA TYR A 71 -1.95 -5.53 7.94
C TYR A 71 -2.44 -4.09 7.76
N TRP A 72 -3.64 -3.75 8.24
CA TRP A 72 -4.15 -2.37 8.23
C TRP A 72 -3.29 -1.43 9.08
N VAL A 73 -2.86 -1.85 10.27
CA VAL A 73 -1.96 -1.05 11.11
C VAL A 73 -0.62 -0.83 10.41
N TYR A 74 -0.02 -1.90 9.87
CA TYR A 74 1.20 -1.79 9.07
C TYR A 74 1.02 -0.80 7.92
N GLN A 75 -0.09 -0.90 7.18
CA GLN A 75 -0.28 -0.07 6.00
C GLN A 75 -0.60 1.38 6.34
N GLY A 76 -1.33 1.63 7.43
CA GLY A 76 -1.53 2.98 7.97
C GLY A 76 -0.19 3.63 8.37
N VAL A 77 0.65 2.90 9.11
CA VAL A 77 1.99 3.38 9.49
C VAL A 77 2.87 3.61 8.25
N SER A 78 2.82 2.69 7.28
CA SER A 78 3.58 2.79 6.04
C SER A 78 3.18 4.03 5.24
N ILE A 79 1.87 4.31 5.09
CA ILE A 79 1.37 5.51 4.39
C ILE A 79 1.83 6.79 5.10
N LEU A 80 1.77 6.84 6.43
CA LEU A 80 2.26 7.99 7.20
C LEU A 80 3.78 8.18 7.05
N GLY A 81 4.54 7.08 7.13
CA GLY A 81 5.99 7.08 6.94
C GLY A 81 6.40 7.56 5.55
N TYR A 82 5.76 7.05 4.51
CA TYR A 82 6.00 7.50 3.12
C TYR A 82 5.59 8.96 2.92
N SER A 83 4.49 9.41 3.52
CA SER A 83 4.06 10.81 3.45
C SER A 83 5.07 11.75 4.11
N PHE A 84 5.59 11.38 5.29
CA PHE A 84 6.64 12.12 5.96
C PHE A 84 7.94 12.14 5.13
N LEU A 85 8.30 11.02 4.52
CA LEU A 85 9.52 10.90 3.71
C LEU A 85 9.44 11.72 2.42
N ILE A 86 8.27 11.80 1.77
CA ILE A 86 8.03 12.72 0.64
C ILE A 86 8.24 14.16 1.07
N SER A 87 7.60 14.57 2.18
CA SER A 87 7.71 15.94 2.69
C SER A 87 9.15 16.30 3.05
N PHE A 88 9.87 15.39 3.70
CA PHE A 88 11.28 15.58 4.05
C PHE A 88 12.18 15.73 2.81
N VAL A 89 12.01 14.87 1.80
CA VAL A 89 12.77 14.96 0.54
C VAL A 89 12.48 16.29 -0.17
N VAL A 90 11.21 16.71 -0.24
CA VAL A 90 10.81 18.00 -0.83
C VAL A 90 11.47 19.16 -0.09
N GLU A 91 11.46 19.15 1.25
CA GLU A 91 12.04 20.21 2.08
C GLU A 91 13.57 20.30 1.91
N VAL A 92 14.27 19.16 1.94
CA VAL A 92 15.73 19.10 1.71
C VAL A 92 16.12 19.60 0.31
N MET A 93 15.32 19.28 -0.71
CA MET A 93 15.59 19.72 -2.09
C MET A 93 15.28 21.21 -2.29
N ASN A 94 14.19 21.72 -1.71
CA ASN A 94 13.87 23.15 -1.73
C ASN A 94 14.93 23.98 -0.99
N PHE A 95 15.53 23.45 0.07
CA PHE A 95 16.62 24.10 0.80
C PHE A 95 17.91 24.24 -0.03
N ARG A 96 18.10 23.42 -1.06
CA ARG A 96 19.28 23.47 -1.95
C ARG A 96 19.16 24.43 -3.14
N GLY A 97 18.05 25.18 -3.26
CA GLY A 97 17.98 26.38 -4.09
C GLY A 97 17.91 26.17 -5.61
N ASP A 98 17.60 24.96 -6.09
CA ASP A 98 17.49 24.71 -7.53
C ASP A 98 16.02 24.79 -7.98
N HIS A 99 15.60 26.00 -8.38
CA HIS A 99 14.24 26.29 -8.85
C HIS A 99 13.94 25.78 -10.27
N ASP A 100 14.88 25.07 -10.92
CA ASP A 100 14.81 24.67 -12.34
C ASP A 100 14.40 23.21 -12.58
N VAL A 101 14.09 22.43 -11.54
CA VAL A 101 13.60 21.05 -11.75
C VAL A 101 12.14 21.09 -12.22
N MET A 102 11.95 21.08 -13.55
CA MET A 102 10.65 21.08 -14.27
C MET A 102 9.69 19.93 -13.91
N LEU A 103 10.13 18.95 -13.12
CA LEU A 103 9.28 17.92 -12.53
C LEU A 103 8.97 18.29 -11.08
N PRO A 104 7.69 18.48 -10.69
CA PRO A 104 7.35 18.71 -9.29
C PRO A 104 8.03 17.65 -8.44
N VAL A 105 8.90 18.04 -7.50
CA VAL A 105 9.69 17.12 -6.67
C VAL A 105 8.79 16.05 -6.01
N ALA A 106 7.53 16.41 -5.73
CA ALA A 106 6.49 15.51 -5.27
C ALA A 106 6.18 14.33 -6.22
N LEU A 107 6.22 14.54 -7.54
CA LEU A 107 6.05 13.49 -8.56
C LEU A 107 7.24 12.53 -8.59
N LEU A 108 8.48 13.04 -8.55
CA LEU A 108 9.69 12.20 -8.49
C LEU A 108 9.76 11.39 -7.19
N ALA A 109 9.42 12.01 -6.06
CA ALA A 109 9.33 11.33 -4.78
C ALA A 109 8.27 10.21 -4.82
N LYS A 110 7.08 10.46 -5.40
CA LYS A 110 6.08 9.40 -5.62
C LYS A 110 6.60 8.28 -6.53
N LEU A 111 7.31 8.61 -7.62
CA LEU A 111 7.80 7.63 -8.59
C LEU A 111 8.85 6.67 -8.01
N VAL A 112 9.69 7.13 -7.08
CA VAL A 112 10.68 6.30 -6.38
C VAL A 112 10.05 5.54 -5.20
N LEU A 113 9.11 6.17 -4.49
CA LEU A 113 8.53 5.60 -3.29
C LEU A 113 7.42 4.59 -3.56
N THR A 114 6.69 4.69 -4.68
CA THR A 114 5.67 3.71 -5.05
C THR A 114 6.26 2.31 -5.30
N PRO A 115 7.35 2.12 -6.07
CA PRO A 115 8.04 0.84 -6.18
C PRO A 115 8.58 0.33 -4.85
N ALA A 116 9.15 1.21 -4.03
CA ALA A 116 9.65 0.84 -2.70
C ALA A 116 8.51 0.36 -1.78
N ASN A 117 7.37 1.05 -1.77
CA ASN A 117 6.16 0.66 -1.03
C ASN A 117 5.58 -0.66 -1.53
N LEU A 118 5.57 -0.88 -2.84
CA LEU A 118 5.14 -2.16 -3.42
C LEU A 118 6.05 -3.31 -2.97
N LEU A 119 7.37 -3.09 -2.96
CA LEU A 119 8.33 -4.09 -2.52
C LEU A 119 8.20 -4.39 -1.02
N THR A 120 8.10 -3.37 -0.17
CA THR A 120 7.93 -3.55 1.28
C THR A 120 6.61 -4.23 1.61
N ASN A 121 5.52 -3.85 0.94
CA ASN A 121 4.22 -4.50 1.06
C ASN A 121 4.28 -5.99 0.64
N PHE A 122 4.97 -6.30 -0.47
CA PHE A 122 5.18 -7.68 -0.92
C PHE A 122 5.97 -8.50 0.12
N LEU A 123 7.06 -7.94 0.63
CA LEU A 123 7.88 -8.60 1.65
C LEU A 123 7.09 -8.82 2.94
N PHE A 124 6.34 -7.82 3.39
CA PHE A 124 5.50 -7.93 4.59
C PHE A 124 4.44 -9.00 4.44
N MET A 125 3.70 -9.03 3.33
CA MET A 125 2.72 -10.09 3.06
C MET A 125 3.36 -11.47 2.97
N THR A 126 4.57 -11.58 2.40
CA THR A 126 5.33 -12.84 2.34
C THR A 126 5.75 -13.33 3.73
N VAL A 127 6.21 -12.42 4.59
CA VAL A 127 6.56 -12.74 5.98
C VAL A 127 5.33 -13.14 6.76
N LEU A 128 4.25 -12.37 6.66
CA LEU A 128 3.02 -12.60 7.40
C LEU A 128 2.37 -13.93 7.00
N THR A 129 2.33 -14.25 5.70
CA THR A 129 1.83 -15.55 5.21
C THR A 129 2.69 -16.72 5.68
N LYS A 130 4.01 -16.54 5.83
CA LYS A 130 4.90 -17.57 6.41
C LYS A 130 4.60 -17.81 7.89
N PHE A 131 4.34 -16.76 8.67
CA PHE A 131 3.90 -16.90 10.07
C PHE A 131 2.53 -17.59 10.19
N MET A 132 1.61 -17.32 9.26
CA MET A 132 0.34 -18.06 9.19
C MET A 132 0.55 -19.56 8.94
N SER A 133 1.66 -19.95 8.30
CA SER A 133 2.03 -21.35 8.06
C SER A 133 2.56 -22.07 9.28
N ALA A 134 3.29 -21.37 10.16
CA ALA A 134 3.72 -21.96 11.42
C ALA A 134 2.54 -22.30 12.35
N ASN A 135 1.47 -21.48 12.35
CA ASN A 135 0.31 -21.69 13.21
C ASN A 135 -0.76 -22.65 12.65
N SER A 136 -0.73 -22.98 11.35
CA SER A 136 -1.66 -23.97 10.77
C SER A 136 -1.22 -25.42 10.94
N ASP A 137 0.04 -25.65 11.32
CA ASP A 137 0.61 -27.00 11.44
C ASP A 137 0.43 -27.62 12.83
N GLY A 138 -0.26 -26.95 13.75
CA GLY A 138 -0.88 -27.59 14.92
C GLY A 138 0.00 -28.57 15.70
N LYS A 139 1.30 -28.30 15.82
CA LYS A 139 2.18 -29.04 16.73
C LYS A 139 2.41 -28.19 17.97
N ILE A 140 1.43 -28.27 18.87
CA ILE A 140 1.68 -28.18 20.31
C ILE A 140 2.05 -29.59 20.76
#